data_AF-A0A2W4L9W1-F1
#
_entry.id   AF-A0A2W4L9W1-F1
#
_cell.length_a   1.000
_cell.length_b   1.000
_cell.length_c   1.000
_cell.angle_alpha   90.00
_cell.angle_beta   90.00
_cell.angle_gamma   90.00
#
_symmetry.space_group_name_H-M   'P 1'
#
loop_
_entity.id
_entity.type
_entity.pdbx_description
1 polymer ?
#
loop_
_entity_poly.entity_id
_entity_poly.type
_entity_poly.pdbx_seq_one_letter_code
_entity_poly.pdbx_strand_id
1 'polypeptide(L)'
;MVPALVLVFATAFGCESGGCEEGELCECRNGEECYLGCDGGDCNQYCHHMQRCGGVCEDGGCSFRCHDMNHCSSACGNACDIDCHNVNSCGALCGAGCKYRCHATERCGVEVGPGSEVVCESVESCEVVCRGTCRVTCRDVARCDVTCAGGGDPIACAEGRACGSC
;
A
#
# COMPACT_ATOMS: atom_id res chain seq x y z
N MET A 1 -12.64 57.32 -6.52
CA MET A 1 -12.54 56.17 -7.44
C MET A 1 -11.52 55.22 -6.85
N VAL A 2 -11.97 54.10 -6.27
CA VAL A 2 -11.11 53.14 -5.55
C VAL A 2 -10.95 51.92 -6.45
N PRO A 3 -9.72 51.44 -6.73
CA PRO A 3 -9.54 50.28 -7.60
C PRO A 3 -9.91 49.01 -6.84
N ALA A 4 -10.84 48.24 -7.40
CA ALA A 4 -11.20 46.91 -6.90
C ALA A 4 -10.08 45.93 -7.28
N LEU A 5 -9.39 45.42 -6.27
CA LEU A 5 -8.38 44.36 -6.42
C LEU A 5 -9.12 43.03 -6.58
N VAL A 6 -9.12 42.45 -7.78
CA VAL A 6 -9.69 41.13 -8.03
C VAL A 6 -8.63 40.09 -7.68
N LEU A 7 -8.78 39.47 -6.50
CA LEU A 7 -8.00 38.30 -6.08
C LEU A 7 -8.49 37.08 -6.86
N VAL A 8 -7.70 36.65 -7.84
CA VAL A 8 -7.87 35.37 -8.53
C VAL A 8 -7.37 34.28 -7.57
N PHE A 9 -8.29 33.61 -6.89
CA PHE A 9 -7.99 32.39 -6.15
C PHE A 9 -7.72 31.27 -7.16
N ALA A 10 -6.46 30.86 -7.27
CA ALA A 10 -6.11 29.61 -7.91
C ALA A 10 -6.64 28.47 -7.03
N THR A 11 -7.71 27.82 -7.45
CA THR A 11 -8.17 26.57 -6.84
C THR A 11 -7.09 25.53 -7.08
N ALA A 12 -6.38 25.15 -6.03
CA ALA A 12 -5.54 23.97 -6.04
C ALA A 12 -6.43 22.78 -6.46
N PHE A 13 -6.00 22.06 -7.49
CA PHE A 13 -6.57 20.77 -7.89
C PHE A 13 -6.30 19.76 -6.77
N GLY A 14 -7.07 19.86 -5.67
CA GLY A 14 -7.27 18.74 -4.77
C GLY A 14 -8.24 17.81 -5.47
N CYS A 15 -7.90 16.52 -5.55
CA CYS A 15 -8.83 15.51 -6.02
C CYS A 15 -10.17 15.70 -5.30
N GLU A 16 -11.20 16.11 -6.05
CA GLU A 16 -12.57 15.96 -5.60
C GLU A 16 -12.76 14.46 -5.36
N SER A 17 -13.38 14.11 -4.25
CA SER A 17 -13.52 12.75 -3.71
C SER A 17 -14.38 11.82 -4.58
N GLY A 18 -14.08 11.72 -5.87
CA GLY A 18 -14.66 10.80 -6.84
C GLY A 18 -13.79 9.57 -7.00
N GLY A 19 -14.42 8.40 -7.14
CA GLY A 19 -13.74 7.14 -7.38
C GLY A 19 -12.91 7.14 -8.66
N CYS A 20 -11.89 6.31 -8.69
CA CYS A 20 -11.07 6.00 -9.84
C CYS A 20 -11.86 5.19 -10.86
N GLU A 21 -11.77 5.60 -12.12
CA GLU A 21 -12.25 4.78 -13.23
C GLU A 21 -11.26 3.63 -13.49
N GLU A 22 -11.80 2.49 -13.93
CA GLU A 22 -11.03 1.29 -14.27
C GLU A 22 -9.94 1.61 -15.30
N GLY A 23 -8.70 1.20 -15.01
CA GLY A 23 -7.54 1.42 -15.87
C GLY A 23 -6.97 2.84 -15.90
N GLU A 24 -7.61 3.82 -15.24
CA GLU A 24 -7.07 5.17 -15.15
C GLU A 24 -6.04 5.32 -14.01
N LEU A 25 -5.15 6.31 -14.17
CA LEU A 25 -4.25 6.75 -13.12
C LEU A 25 -4.94 7.78 -12.24
N CYS A 26 -5.20 7.40 -11.00
CA CYS A 26 -5.58 8.29 -9.92
C CYS A 26 -4.35 8.74 -9.15
N GLU A 27 -4.05 10.03 -9.21
CA GLU A 27 -2.86 10.59 -8.60
C GLU A 27 -3.19 11.63 -7.53
N CYS A 28 -2.57 11.50 -6.37
CA CYS A 28 -2.61 12.47 -5.29
C CYS A 28 -1.20 12.98 -4.97
N ARG A 29 -1.05 14.31 -4.82
CA ARG A 29 0.25 14.95 -4.61
C ARG A 29 0.23 16.22 -3.77
N ASN A 30 1.32 16.50 -3.06
CA ASN A 30 1.59 17.76 -2.36
C ASN A 30 0.45 18.24 -1.44
N GLY A 31 -0.14 17.30 -0.68
CA GLY A 31 -1.25 17.57 0.23
C GLY A 31 -1.08 16.91 1.59
N GLU A 32 -1.97 17.24 2.51
CA GLU A 32 -1.98 16.64 3.84
C GLU A 32 -2.63 15.25 3.81
N GLU A 33 -3.76 15.10 3.12
CA GLU A 33 -4.53 13.86 3.14
C GLU A 33 -5.20 13.62 1.78
N CYS A 34 -5.21 12.37 1.35
CA CYS A 34 -5.95 11.92 0.18
C CYS A 34 -6.50 10.52 0.42
N TYR A 35 -7.71 10.27 -0.08
CA TYR A 35 -8.32 8.96 -0.09
C TYR A 35 -8.78 8.63 -1.51
N LEU A 36 -8.28 7.53 -2.04
CA LEU A 36 -8.60 7.01 -3.35
C LEU A 36 -9.53 5.80 -3.19
N GLY A 37 -10.68 5.84 -3.85
CA GLY A 37 -11.56 4.69 -4.00
C GLY A 37 -11.53 4.24 -5.45
N CYS A 38 -11.75 2.97 -5.71
CA CYS A 38 -11.89 2.42 -7.06
C CYS A 38 -13.24 1.71 -7.17
N ASP A 39 -14.08 2.18 -8.08
CA ASP A 39 -15.38 1.56 -8.38
C ASP A 39 -15.19 0.51 -9.48
N GLY A 40 -14.37 -0.51 -9.21
CA GLY A 40 -14.04 -1.57 -10.16
C GLY A 40 -12.74 -2.31 -9.82
N GLY A 41 -12.26 -3.10 -10.79
CA GLY A 41 -10.93 -3.72 -10.76
C GLY A 41 -9.86 -2.85 -11.44
N ASP A 42 -8.60 -3.27 -11.33
CA ASP A 42 -7.48 -2.78 -12.17
C ASP A 42 -7.21 -1.26 -12.16
N CYS A 43 -7.69 -0.52 -11.15
CA CYS A 43 -7.32 0.89 -10.97
C CYS A 43 -5.83 1.07 -10.65
N ASN A 44 -5.24 2.18 -11.11
CA ASN A 44 -3.88 2.58 -10.77
C ASN A 44 -3.92 3.80 -9.83
N GLN A 45 -3.71 3.55 -8.56
CA GLN A 45 -3.77 4.56 -7.51
C GLN A 45 -2.34 4.92 -7.08
N TYR A 46 -1.99 6.20 -7.17
CA TYR A 46 -0.65 6.69 -6.89
C TYR A 46 -0.68 7.91 -5.98
N CYS A 47 -0.03 7.80 -4.83
CA CYS A 47 0.14 8.89 -3.89
C CYS A 47 1.62 9.22 -3.74
N HIS A 48 1.98 10.50 -3.86
CA HIS A 48 3.36 10.93 -3.66
C HIS A 48 3.52 12.31 -3.02
N HIS A 49 4.56 12.50 -2.22
CA HIS A 49 4.86 13.79 -1.58
C HIS A 49 3.69 14.30 -0.72
N MET A 50 3.14 13.44 0.14
CA MET A 50 1.99 13.74 1.00
C MET A 50 2.22 13.33 2.45
N GLN A 51 1.38 13.82 3.36
CA GLN A 51 1.41 13.36 4.76
C GLN A 51 0.68 12.03 4.94
N ARG A 52 -0.53 11.89 4.39
CA ARG A 52 -1.37 10.69 4.53
C ARG A 52 -2.03 10.34 3.20
N CYS A 53 -2.05 9.06 2.86
CA CYS A 53 -2.87 8.55 1.76
C CYS A 53 -3.54 7.22 2.14
N GLY A 54 -4.80 7.10 1.76
CA GLY A 54 -5.60 5.88 1.86
C GLY A 54 -6.07 5.40 0.48
N GLY A 55 -6.17 4.09 0.28
CA GLY A 55 -6.71 3.48 -0.93
C GLY A 55 -7.67 2.34 -0.66
N VAL A 56 -8.77 2.24 -1.40
CA VAL A 56 -9.68 1.09 -1.37
C VAL A 56 -9.94 0.57 -2.78
N CYS A 57 -9.84 -0.75 -2.96
CA CYS A 57 -10.20 -1.45 -4.20
C CYS A 57 -10.79 -2.82 -3.88
N GLU A 58 -12.11 -2.94 -3.93
CA GLU A 58 -12.82 -4.14 -3.46
C GLU A 58 -12.70 -5.33 -4.43
N ASP A 59 -12.74 -5.07 -5.74
CA ASP A 59 -12.80 -6.11 -6.78
C ASP A 59 -11.44 -6.78 -7.05
N GLY A 60 -10.34 -6.13 -6.66
CA GLY A 60 -8.98 -6.62 -6.83
C GLY A 60 -8.28 -6.14 -8.11
N GLY A 61 -7.10 -6.69 -8.39
CA GLY A 61 -6.29 -6.34 -9.58
C GLY A 61 -5.66 -4.93 -9.55
N CYS A 62 -6.03 -4.10 -8.60
CA CYS A 62 -5.53 -2.73 -8.50
C CYS A 62 -4.03 -2.65 -8.20
N SER A 63 -3.40 -1.59 -8.70
CA SER A 63 -2.08 -1.15 -8.27
C SER A 63 -2.21 0.02 -7.31
N PHE A 64 -1.59 -0.08 -6.14
CA PHE A 64 -1.54 1.00 -5.15
C PHE A 64 -0.09 1.35 -4.83
N ARG A 65 0.33 2.58 -5.16
CA ARG A 65 1.72 3.04 -5.01
C ARG A 65 1.79 4.25 -4.09
N CYS A 66 2.67 4.16 -3.10
CA CYS A 66 2.95 5.24 -2.14
C CYS A 66 4.43 5.60 -2.18
N HIS A 67 4.73 6.89 -2.39
CA HIS A 67 6.11 7.36 -2.60
C HIS A 67 6.41 8.68 -1.86
N ASP A 68 7.50 8.73 -1.10
CA ASP A 68 7.92 9.93 -0.34
C ASP A 68 6.79 10.52 0.52
N MET A 69 6.32 9.75 1.52
CA MET A 69 5.21 10.17 2.37
C MET A 69 5.25 9.62 3.78
N ASN A 70 4.49 10.19 4.72
CA ASN A 70 4.55 9.72 6.09
C ASN A 70 3.71 8.46 6.33
N HIS A 71 2.44 8.45 5.90
CA HIS A 71 1.54 7.34 6.16
C HIS A 71 0.79 6.90 4.91
N CYS A 72 0.82 5.61 4.63
CA CYS A 72 0.12 4.97 3.53
C CYS A 72 -0.71 3.80 4.09
N SER A 73 -2.02 3.78 3.82
CA SER A 73 -2.88 2.64 4.17
C SER A 73 -3.71 2.18 2.98
N SER A 74 -3.83 0.88 2.76
CA SER A 74 -4.68 0.35 1.68
C SER A 74 -5.51 -0.85 2.10
N ALA A 75 -6.68 -0.99 1.50
CA ALA A 75 -7.51 -2.19 1.59
C ALA A 75 -7.85 -2.64 0.17
N CYS A 76 -7.46 -3.86 -0.16
CA CYS A 76 -7.61 -4.40 -1.51
C CYS A 76 -8.17 -5.81 -1.49
N GLY A 77 -8.95 -6.15 -2.52
CA GLY A 77 -9.41 -7.49 -2.82
C GLY A 77 -8.26 -8.42 -3.21
N ASN A 78 -8.47 -9.25 -4.22
CA ASN A 78 -7.47 -10.24 -4.65
C ASN A 78 -6.49 -9.65 -5.67
N ALA A 79 -5.32 -10.27 -5.81
CA ALA A 79 -4.36 -10.03 -6.89
C ALA A 79 -3.87 -8.58 -7.04
N CYS A 80 -3.87 -7.81 -5.95
CA CYS A 80 -3.41 -6.43 -5.99
C CYS A 80 -1.89 -6.34 -5.93
N ASP A 81 -1.35 -5.26 -6.49
CA ASP A 81 0.07 -4.90 -6.43
C ASP A 81 0.24 -3.62 -5.60
N ILE A 82 0.75 -3.78 -4.38
CA ILE A 82 0.93 -2.70 -3.40
C ILE A 82 2.42 -2.43 -3.25
N ASP A 83 2.84 -1.20 -3.53
CA ASP A 83 4.24 -0.78 -3.49
C ASP A 83 4.42 0.49 -2.65
N CYS A 84 5.23 0.37 -1.61
CA CYS A 84 5.55 1.43 -0.67
C CYS A 84 7.05 1.73 -0.71
N HIS A 85 7.39 2.96 -1.06
CA HIS A 85 8.77 3.43 -1.20
C HIS A 85 8.98 4.76 -0.46
N ASN A 86 10.03 4.87 0.35
CA ASN A 86 10.35 6.08 1.11
C ASN A 86 9.15 6.56 1.94
N VAL A 87 8.55 5.65 2.71
CA VAL A 87 7.44 6.00 3.60
C VAL A 87 7.76 5.74 5.06
N ASN A 88 7.18 6.50 6.00
CA ASN A 88 7.43 6.18 7.43
C ASN A 88 6.64 4.95 7.85
N SER A 89 5.39 4.83 7.40
CA SER A 89 4.54 3.69 7.70
C SER A 89 3.66 3.30 6.51
N CYS A 90 3.71 2.02 6.14
CA CYS A 90 2.86 1.41 5.14
C CYS A 90 2.05 0.27 5.76
N GLY A 91 0.72 0.39 5.69
CA GLY A 91 -0.24 -0.60 6.17
C GLY A 91 -1.11 -1.13 5.04
N ALA A 92 -1.33 -2.43 4.94
CA ALA A 92 -2.24 -2.97 3.93
C ALA A 92 -3.06 -4.18 4.41
N LEU A 93 -4.32 -4.24 3.96
CA LEU A 93 -5.15 -5.43 3.98
C LEU A 93 -5.30 -5.90 2.53
N CYS A 94 -4.97 -7.15 2.25
CA CYS A 94 -5.05 -7.70 0.90
C CYS A 94 -5.62 -9.12 0.90
N GLY A 95 -6.44 -9.42 -0.11
CA GLY A 95 -6.99 -10.74 -0.36
C GLY A 95 -5.94 -11.75 -0.82
N ALA A 96 -6.38 -12.71 -1.63
CA ALA A 96 -5.52 -13.77 -2.15
C ALA A 96 -4.61 -13.27 -3.29
N GLY A 97 -3.42 -13.86 -3.43
CA GLY A 97 -2.54 -13.66 -4.58
C GLY A 97 -1.96 -12.26 -4.69
N CYS A 98 -1.91 -11.50 -3.61
CA CYS A 98 -1.38 -10.14 -3.63
C CYS A 98 0.14 -10.11 -3.68
N LYS A 99 0.68 -9.02 -4.24
CA LYS A 99 2.09 -8.66 -4.16
C LYS A 99 2.20 -7.42 -3.30
N TYR A 100 2.92 -7.52 -2.18
CA TYR A 100 3.19 -6.39 -1.31
C TYR A 100 4.70 -6.15 -1.28
N ARG A 101 5.12 -4.95 -1.68
CA ARG A 101 6.50 -4.50 -1.68
C ARG A 101 6.62 -3.28 -0.78
N CYS A 102 7.49 -3.37 0.21
CA CYS A 102 7.73 -2.27 1.14
C CYS A 102 9.23 -2.08 1.31
N HIS A 103 9.72 -0.95 0.84
CA HIS A 103 11.15 -0.70 0.79
C HIS A 103 11.52 0.73 1.17
N ALA A 104 12.73 0.90 1.72
CA ALA A 104 13.22 2.18 2.24
C ALA A 104 12.20 2.86 3.18
N THR A 105 11.63 2.08 4.09
CA THR A 105 10.48 2.47 4.93
C THR A 105 10.77 2.17 6.38
N GLU A 106 10.27 2.94 7.35
CA GLU A 106 10.50 2.58 8.76
C GLU A 106 9.68 1.34 9.15
N ARG A 107 8.36 1.37 8.91
CA ARG A 107 7.43 0.33 9.37
C ARG A 107 6.51 -0.17 8.27
N CYS A 108 6.53 -1.48 8.05
CA CYS A 108 5.65 -2.19 7.13
C CYS A 108 4.73 -3.13 7.92
N GLY A 109 3.42 -3.05 7.67
CA GLY A 109 2.44 -3.95 8.25
C GLY A 109 1.47 -4.44 7.18
N VAL A 110 1.36 -5.75 6.97
CA VAL A 110 0.41 -6.29 5.98
C VAL A 110 -0.28 -7.55 6.47
N GLU A 111 -1.59 -7.61 6.20
CA GLU A 111 -2.38 -8.83 6.28
C GLU A 111 -2.73 -9.31 4.86
N VAL A 112 -2.32 -10.53 4.51
CA VAL A 112 -2.51 -11.09 3.17
C VAL A 112 -3.28 -12.41 3.18
N GLY A 113 -4.08 -12.63 2.16
CA GLY A 113 -4.73 -13.91 1.87
C GLY A 113 -3.79 -14.95 1.24
N PRO A 114 -4.33 -16.14 0.91
CA PRO A 114 -3.56 -17.26 0.35
C PRO A 114 -2.86 -16.92 -0.98
N GLY A 115 -1.71 -17.54 -1.24
CA GLY A 115 -0.93 -17.36 -2.46
C GLY A 115 -0.20 -16.03 -2.60
N SER A 116 -0.14 -15.22 -1.54
CA SER A 116 0.45 -13.87 -1.60
C SER A 116 1.97 -13.88 -1.41
N GLU A 117 2.61 -12.86 -1.97
CA GLU A 117 4.04 -12.58 -1.87
C GLU A 117 4.26 -11.24 -1.17
N VAL A 118 5.14 -11.24 -0.17
CA VAL A 118 5.47 -10.07 0.64
C VAL A 118 6.98 -9.88 0.61
N VAL A 119 7.43 -8.69 0.21
CA VAL A 119 8.83 -8.31 0.18
C VAL A 119 9.03 -7.06 1.02
N CYS A 120 9.87 -7.19 2.05
CA CYS A 120 10.32 -6.10 2.91
C CYS A 120 11.83 -5.90 2.72
N GLU A 121 12.25 -4.70 2.32
CA GLU A 121 13.66 -4.41 2.01
C GLU A 121 14.14 -3.08 2.61
N SER A 122 15.23 -3.11 3.36
CA SER A 122 15.78 -1.91 4.02
C SER A 122 14.73 -1.21 4.90
N VAL A 123 14.13 -1.96 5.82
CA VAL A 123 13.08 -1.46 6.73
C VAL A 123 13.40 -1.76 8.20
N GLU A 124 12.90 -0.96 9.14
CA GLU A 124 13.15 -1.22 10.57
C GLU A 124 12.30 -2.38 11.07
N SER A 125 11.00 -2.38 10.78
CA SER A 125 10.08 -3.45 11.17
C SER A 125 9.16 -3.86 10.03
N CYS A 126 9.06 -5.17 9.81
CA CYS A 126 8.13 -5.81 8.88
C CYS A 126 7.26 -6.80 9.65
N GLU A 127 5.97 -6.47 9.80
CA GLU A 127 4.96 -7.29 10.47
C GLU A 127 4.00 -7.86 9.41
N VAL A 128 3.96 -9.19 9.30
CA VAL A 128 3.20 -9.88 8.25
C VAL A 128 2.26 -10.90 8.88
N VAL A 129 0.97 -10.79 8.56
CA VAL A 129 -0.05 -11.79 8.93
C VAL A 129 -0.54 -12.49 7.66
N CYS A 130 -0.30 -13.79 7.58
CA CYS A 130 -0.76 -14.60 6.47
C CYS A 130 -2.01 -15.40 6.87
N ARG A 131 -3.13 -15.14 6.19
CA ARG A 131 -4.40 -15.88 6.35
C ARG A 131 -4.48 -17.18 5.55
N GLY A 132 -3.37 -17.60 4.96
CA GLY A 132 -3.24 -18.83 4.19
C GLY A 132 -1.79 -19.06 3.79
N THR A 133 -1.58 -19.72 2.66
CA THR A 133 -0.24 -19.86 2.11
C THR A 133 0.33 -18.49 1.73
N CYS A 134 1.58 -18.20 2.07
CA CYS A 134 2.22 -16.94 1.68
C CYS A 134 3.74 -17.10 1.69
N ARG A 135 4.45 -16.23 0.97
CA ARG A 135 5.90 -16.12 1.02
C ARG A 135 6.29 -14.74 1.48
N VAL A 136 7.23 -14.67 2.40
CA VAL A 136 7.74 -13.43 2.97
C VAL A 136 9.26 -13.40 2.80
N THR A 137 9.75 -12.39 2.09
CA THR A 137 11.17 -12.12 1.94
C THR A 137 11.52 -10.85 2.70
N CYS A 138 12.48 -10.95 3.62
CA CYS A 138 12.99 -9.84 4.40
C CYS A 138 14.48 -9.67 4.11
N ARG A 139 14.87 -8.51 3.55
CA ARG A 139 16.26 -8.15 3.23
C ARG A 139 16.65 -6.87 3.96
N ASP A 140 17.78 -6.89 4.67
CA ASP A 140 18.25 -5.74 5.45
C ASP A 140 17.18 -5.18 6.39
N VAL A 141 16.47 -6.09 7.08
CA VAL A 141 15.38 -5.76 8.00
C VAL A 141 15.79 -6.01 9.45
N ALA A 142 15.60 -5.04 10.34
CA ALA A 142 15.97 -5.20 11.75
C ALA A 142 15.04 -6.17 12.51
N ARG A 143 13.73 -6.13 12.22
CA ARG A 143 12.74 -7.08 12.75
C ARG A 143 11.76 -7.54 11.67
N CYS A 144 11.67 -8.85 11.46
CA CYS A 144 10.78 -9.48 10.50
C CYS A 144 9.91 -10.52 11.22
N ASP A 145 8.69 -10.12 11.57
CA ASP A 145 7.72 -10.92 12.30
C ASP A 145 6.66 -11.45 11.34
N VAL A 146 6.58 -12.77 11.22
CA VAL A 146 5.62 -13.46 10.35
C VAL A 146 4.69 -14.29 11.21
N THR A 147 3.39 -14.12 11.02
CA THR A 147 2.34 -14.87 11.73
C THR A 147 1.48 -15.65 10.74
N CYS A 148 1.36 -16.96 10.95
CA CYS A 148 0.47 -17.82 10.16
C CYS A 148 -0.89 -17.96 10.87
N ALA A 149 -1.90 -17.20 10.44
CA ALA A 149 -3.20 -17.15 11.09
C ALA A 149 -4.00 -18.47 11.01
N GLY A 150 -3.69 -19.32 10.03
CA GLY A 150 -4.26 -20.68 9.91
C GLY A 150 -3.72 -21.68 10.95
N GLY A 151 -2.80 -21.25 11.83
CA GLY A 151 -2.10 -22.10 12.77
C GLY A 151 -0.74 -22.56 12.24
N GLY A 152 0.12 -22.99 13.17
CA GLY A 152 1.51 -23.39 12.89
C GLY A 152 2.49 -22.22 12.91
N ASP A 153 3.78 -22.56 13.06
CA ASP A 153 4.87 -21.60 13.01
C ASP A 153 5.32 -21.36 11.56
N PRO A 154 5.76 -20.13 11.20
CA PRO A 154 6.37 -19.89 9.90
C PRO A 154 7.58 -20.80 9.67
N ILE A 155 7.67 -21.39 8.49
CA ILE A 155 8.84 -22.20 8.10
C ILE A 155 9.92 -21.30 7.50
N ALA A 156 11.19 -21.67 7.71
CA ALA A 156 12.31 -21.00 7.07
C ALA A 156 12.49 -21.50 5.62
N CYS A 157 12.65 -20.57 4.68
CA CYS A 157 12.93 -20.81 3.27
C CYS A 157 14.31 -20.24 2.90
N ALA A 158 14.81 -20.58 1.70
CA ALA A 158 16.11 -20.08 1.22
C ALA A 158 16.19 -18.53 1.21
N GLU A 159 15.09 -17.84 0.90
CA GLU A 159 15.02 -16.38 0.78
C GLU A 159 14.02 -15.73 1.75
N GLY A 160 13.73 -16.37 2.89
CA GLY A 160 12.87 -15.77 3.91
C GLY A 160 12.04 -16.78 4.70
N ARG A 161 10.75 -16.49 4.87
CA ARG A 161 9.80 -17.33 5.61
C ARG A 161 8.55 -17.59 4.79
N ALA A 162 7.84 -18.66 5.12
CA ALA A 162 6.57 -18.97 4.50
C ALA A 162 5.57 -19.52 5.52
N CYS A 163 4.30 -19.27 5.26
CA CYS A 163 3.21 -20.04 5.84
C CYS A 163 2.79 -21.08 4.79
N GLY A 164 2.81 -22.36 5.14
CA GLY A 164 2.65 -23.45 4.18
C GLY A 164 3.99 -23.95 3.64
N SER A 165 4.18 -23.90 2.33
CA SER A 165 5.40 -24.41 1.68
C SER A 165 6.30 -23.30 1.17
N CYS A 166 7.60 -23.58 1.18
CA CYS A 166 8.51 -23.01 0.21
C CYS A 166 8.29 -23.70 -1.16
#